data_AF-A0A4P6F4K5-F1
#
_entry.id   AF-A0A4P6F4K5-F1
#
_cell.length_a   1.000
_cell.length_b   1.000
_cell.length_c   1.000
_cell.angle_alpha   90.00
_cell.angle_beta   90.00
_cell.angle_gamma   90.00
#
_symmetry.space_group_name_H-M   'P 1'
#
loop_
_entity.id
_entity.type
_entity.pdbx_description
1 polymer ?
#
loop_
_entity_poly.entity_id
_entity_poly.type
_entity_poly.pdbx_seq_one_letter_code
_entity_poly.pdbx_strand_id
1 'polypeptide(L)'
;MHSRAVNAARSRRRPPWWAVLSAVVVGIVVAVGSAHADDDAAPVPSASATLAVTDAGSPTSQVPAEPQQDEPAGTPVDGPTDASGAAPAGGPTDGSGAAPAGPQADAPAAQGSALAAVAELAVKGRAPKTGYSRDAFGPAWADVDRNGCDTRNDVLHRDLVDVTTRPGTHGCVVQTGTLHDPYSGEVVAFERGETTSSLVQIDHVVALSDAWQKGAQQWTPETRRQLANDPLNLRAVKGSLNSQKGDGDAATWLPPSKAYRCAYVARQVAVKHAYGLWVTEAERDAMVRVLSACPDEPLPTGGPEEAPAAPVPPPAALEPAPAAAPEAPAGGDVSFQNCAAARAAGAAPLHRGDPGYRSQMDGDDDGVACE
;
A
#
# COMPACT_ATOMS: atom_id res chain seq x y z
N MET A 1 -72.04 -50.38 -46.45
CA MET A 1 -71.02 -49.32 -46.68
C MET A 1 -70.79 -48.60 -45.36
N HIS A 2 -69.56 -48.74 -44.84
CA HIS A 2 -68.87 -48.02 -43.75
C HIS A 2 -69.60 -47.64 -42.43
N SER A 3 -69.37 -48.48 -41.40
CA SER A 3 -69.23 -48.05 -39.99
C SER A 3 -67.79 -47.66 -39.71
N ARG A 4 -67.55 -46.64 -38.85
CA ARG A 4 -66.37 -46.60 -37.97
C ARG A 4 -66.65 -45.82 -36.70
N ALA A 5 -66.21 -46.45 -35.60
CA ALA A 5 -66.39 -46.08 -34.21
C ALA A 5 -65.16 -45.34 -33.64
N VAL A 6 -65.39 -44.71 -32.50
CA VAL A 6 -64.46 -43.97 -31.63
C VAL A 6 -63.57 -44.94 -30.83
N ASN A 7 -62.34 -44.55 -30.53
CA ASN A 7 -61.56 -45.17 -29.44
C ASN A 7 -60.61 -44.17 -28.76
N ALA A 8 -60.59 -44.19 -27.44
CA ALA A 8 -59.73 -43.40 -26.55
C ALA A 8 -58.56 -44.24 -26.04
N ALA A 9 -57.37 -43.64 -25.88
CA ALA A 9 -56.19 -44.30 -25.32
C ALA A 9 -55.50 -43.42 -24.25
N ARG A 10 -55.23 -44.03 -23.09
CA ARG A 10 -54.43 -43.52 -21.95
C ARG A 10 -52.95 -43.89 -22.14
N SER A 11 -52.03 -42.95 -21.91
CA SER A 11 -50.56 -43.19 -21.91
C SER A 11 -49.99 -43.44 -20.50
N ARG A 12 -48.97 -44.29 -20.44
CA ARG A 12 -48.34 -44.89 -19.25
C ARG A 12 -47.16 -44.05 -18.72
N ARG A 13 -46.93 -44.06 -17.40
CA ARG A 13 -45.72 -43.57 -16.70
C ARG A 13 -44.74 -44.73 -16.44
N ARG A 14 -43.42 -44.48 -16.47
CA ARG A 14 -42.33 -45.40 -16.03
C ARG A 14 -41.60 -44.83 -14.81
N PRO A 15 -41.11 -45.65 -13.84
CA PRO A 15 -40.42 -45.21 -12.63
C PRO A 15 -38.87 -45.18 -12.76
N PRO A 16 -38.15 -44.59 -11.77
CA PRO A 16 -36.76 -44.14 -11.90
C PRO A 16 -35.65 -45.13 -11.46
N TRP A 17 -34.43 -44.71 -11.80
CA TRP A 17 -33.10 -45.28 -11.74
C TRP A 17 -32.47 -45.30 -10.32
N TRP A 18 -32.66 -46.36 -9.55
CA TRP A 18 -31.76 -46.68 -8.44
C TRP A 18 -31.86 -48.17 -8.13
N ALA A 19 -31.01 -48.99 -8.74
CA ALA A 19 -30.73 -50.36 -8.31
C ALA A 19 -29.66 -50.97 -9.23
N VAL A 20 -28.38 -50.93 -8.84
CA VAL A 20 -27.48 -52.09 -8.93
C VAL A 20 -26.36 -51.92 -7.90
N LEU A 21 -26.26 -52.90 -7.01
CA LEU A 21 -25.15 -53.18 -6.10
C LEU A 21 -24.82 -54.66 -6.30
N SER A 22 -23.56 -55.04 -6.48
CA SER A 22 -23.08 -56.43 -6.32
C SER A 22 -21.55 -56.48 -6.28
N ALA A 23 -21.03 -57.05 -5.19
CA ALA A 23 -19.64 -57.40 -4.95
C ALA A 23 -19.42 -58.89 -5.23
N VAL A 24 -18.21 -59.29 -5.68
CA VAL A 24 -17.71 -60.67 -5.60
C VAL A 24 -16.22 -60.66 -5.28
N VAL A 25 -15.87 -61.40 -4.22
CA VAL A 25 -14.52 -61.73 -3.75
C VAL A 25 -14.21 -63.18 -4.14
N VAL A 26 -13.00 -63.45 -4.65
CA VAL A 26 -12.40 -64.79 -4.66
C VAL A 26 -10.92 -64.66 -4.29
N GLY A 27 -10.49 -65.37 -3.25
CA GLY A 27 -9.10 -65.56 -2.86
C GLY A 27 -8.66 -67.01 -3.06
N ILE A 28 -7.38 -67.21 -3.35
CA ILE A 28 -6.66 -68.50 -3.30
C ILE A 28 -5.27 -68.23 -2.70
N VAL A 29 -4.86 -69.06 -1.73
CA VAL A 29 -3.55 -69.02 -1.03
C VAL A 29 -2.94 -70.43 -0.97
N VAL A 30 -1.59 -70.46 -0.97
CA VAL A 30 -0.62 -71.43 -0.39
C VAL A 30 -0.07 -72.58 -1.28
N ALA A 31 1.26 -72.57 -1.52
CA ALA A 31 2.28 -73.50 -0.96
C ALA A 31 3.59 -73.49 -1.82
N VAL A 32 4.73 -72.93 -1.35
CA VAL A 32 5.87 -73.53 -0.58
C VAL A 32 6.95 -74.23 -1.46
N GLY A 33 8.22 -73.84 -1.28
CA GLY A 33 9.41 -74.61 -1.70
C GLY A 33 10.74 -73.84 -1.63
N SER A 34 11.45 -73.95 -0.51
CA SER A 34 12.82 -73.44 -0.24
C SER A 34 13.90 -74.45 -0.62
N ALA A 35 15.14 -73.99 -0.90
CA ALA A 35 16.37 -74.78 -0.70
C ALA A 35 17.60 -73.89 -0.38
N HIS A 36 18.20 -74.18 0.78
CA HIS A 36 19.53 -73.83 1.33
C HIS A 36 20.64 -74.68 0.66
N ALA A 37 21.96 -74.60 0.84
CA ALA A 37 23.02 -73.74 1.42
C ALA A 37 24.38 -74.35 0.94
N ASP A 38 25.52 -73.65 1.06
CA ASP A 38 26.77 -74.10 1.74
C ASP A 38 28.03 -73.29 1.36
N ASP A 39 28.88 -73.15 2.39
CA ASP A 39 30.10 -72.37 2.67
C ASP A 39 31.33 -72.45 1.73
N ASP A 40 32.18 -71.40 1.74
CA ASP A 40 33.56 -71.48 2.30
C ASP A 40 34.32 -70.11 2.39
N ALA A 41 34.80 -69.84 3.62
CA ALA A 41 35.91 -69.04 4.21
C ALA A 41 36.80 -68.09 3.33
N ALA A 42 37.43 -66.99 3.78
CA ALA A 42 38.04 -66.60 5.09
C ALA A 42 38.51 -65.08 5.09
N PRO A 43 39.22 -64.50 6.10
CA PRO A 43 38.72 -63.35 6.91
C PRO A 43 39.71 -62.16 7.16
N VAL A 44 39.35 -61.27 8.13
CA VAL A 44 40.11 -60.36 9.04
C VAL A 44 40.03 -58.83 8.85
N PRO A 45 40.14 -57.96 9.91
CA PRO A 45 39.70 -58.09 11.30
C PRO A 45 38.98 -56.83 11.91
N SER A 46 38.49 -57.04 13.13
CA SER A 46 37.78 -56.17 14.10
C SER A 46 38.53 -54.95 14.66
N ALA A 47 37.78 -53.95 15.14
CA ALA A 47 37.94 -53.37 16.48
C ALA A 47 36.68 -52.59 16.93
N SER A 48 36.38 -52.72 18.23
CA SER A 48 35.11 -52.42 18.89
C SER A 48 35.00 -51.01 19.50
N ALA A 49 33.74 -50.58 19.61
CA ALA A 49 33.09 -49.91 20.76
C ALA A 49 33.69 -48.63 21.37
N THR A 50 32.86 -47.59 21.50
CA THR A 50 32.13 -47.32 22.77
C THR A 50 31.13 -46.17 22.62
N LEU A 51 30.01 -46.31 23.34
CA LEU A 51 28.96 -45.32 23.52
C LEU A 51 29.42 -44.19 24.46
N ALA A 52 29.08 -42.94 24.13
CA ALA A 52 28.78 -41.92 25.13
C ALA A 52 27.71 -40.96 24.57
N VAL A 53 26.56 -40.96 25.23
CA VAL A 53 25.49 -39.99 25.09
C VAL A 53 25.97 -38.67 25.72
N THR A 54 25.88 -37.58 24.97
CA THR A 54 25.70 -36.25 25.55
C THR A 54 24.64 -35.49 24.77
N ASP A 55 23.70 -35.01 25.57
CA ASP A 55 22.59 -34.09 25.32
C ASP A 55 22.96 -32.88 24.45
N ALA A 56 22.10 -32.53 23.49
CA ALA A 56 22.17 -31.28 22.75
C ALA A 56 20.76 -30.80 22.41
N GLY A 57 20.41 -29.66 22.99
CA GLY A 57 19.13 -29.00 22.88
C GLY A 57 18.81 -28.42 21.49
N SER A 58 17.56 -28.00 21.38
CA SER A 58 16.83 -27.45 20.24
C SER A 58 17.57 -26.45 19.35
N PRO A 59 17.31 -26.43 18.02
CA PRO A 59 17.82 -25.41 17.14
C PRO A 59 16.92 -24.17 17.12
N THR A 60 17.46 -23.02 17.53
CA THR A 60 16.91 -21.69 17.28
C THR A 60 17.20 -21.29 15.83
N SER A 61 16.17 -20.90 15.09
CA SER A 61 16.29 -20.34 13.74
C SER A 61 16.97 -18.97 13.79
N GLN A 62 18.11 -18.84 13.12
CA GLN A 62 18.75 -17.55 12.85
C GLN A 62 18.33 -17.04 11.46
N VAL A 63 17.98 -15.76 11.44
CA VAL A 63 17.60 -14.94 10.28
C VAL A 63 18.86 -14.62 9.45
N PRO A 64 18.83 -14.73 8.10
CA PRO A 64 19.93 -14.23 7.27
C PRO A 64 19.90 -12.70 7.14
N ALA A 65 21.09 -12.10 7.28
CA ALA A 65 21.37 -10.68 7.09
C ALA A 65 21.32 -10.25 5.61
N GLU A 66 20.93 -9.00 5.38
CA GLU A 66 20.97 -8.29 4.08
C GLU A 66 22.41 -8.16 3.51
N PRO A 67 22.61 -8.19 2.18
CA PRO A 67 23.89 -7.88 1.57
C PRO A 67 24.08 -6.38 1.36
N GLN A 68 25.19 -5.87 1.91
CA GLN A 68 25.72 -4.52 1.65
C GLN A 68 26.26 -4.43 0.22
N GLN A 69 25.96 -3.32 -0.46
CA GLN A 69 26.49 -2.98 -1.78
C GLN A 69 27.75 -2.13 -1.61
N ASP A 70 28.87 -2.64 -2.12
CA ASP A 70 30.13 -1.93 -2.27
C ASP A 70 30.07 -0.96 -3.46
N GLU A 71 30.41 0.31 -3.22
CA GLU A 71 30.76 1.29 -4.25
C GLU A 71 32.13 0.96 -4.89
N PRO A 72 32.34 1.18 -6.20
CA PRO A 72 33.69 1.28 -6.74
C PRO A 72 34.12 2.74 -6.91
N ALA A 73 35.30 3.01 -6.36
CA ALA A 73 36.08 4.22 -6.47
C ALA A 73 36.48 4.56 -7.93
N GLY A 74 36.46 5.85 -8.25
CA GLY A 74 37.02 6.41 -9.47
C GLY A 74 38.53 6.69 -9.36
N THR A 75 39.22 6.61 -10.48
CA THR A 75 40.59 7.13 -10.67
C THR A 75 40.65 7.87 -12.01
N PRO A 76 41.43 8.96 -12.13
CA PRO A 76 41.33 9.92 -13.22
C PRO A 76 42.30 9.60 -14.36
N VAL A 77 41.98 10.07 -15.57
CA VAL A 77 42.91 10.11 -16.70
C VAL A 77 42.86 11.49 -17.36
N ASP A 78 44.03 12.14 -17.36
CA ASP A 78 44.36 13.40 -18.02
C ASP A 78 44.29 13.29 -19.55
N GLY A 79 43.98 14.43 -20.20
CA GLY A 79 43.91 14.59 -21.67
C GLY A 79 45.26 14.61 -22.39
N PRO A 80 45.26 14.86 -23.71
CA PRO A 80 45.52 16.24 -24.15
C PRO A 80 44.69 16.75 -25.35
N THR A 81 44.80 18.07 -25.50
CA THR A 81 44.25 19.03 -26.48
C THR A 81 44.83 18.91 -27.90
N ASP A 82 44.07 19.22 -28.96
CA ASP A 82 44.08 20.56 -29.61
C ASP A 82 43.31 20.65 -30.96
N ALA A 83 42.52 21.72 -31.04
CA ALA A 83 42.33 22.72 -32.11
C ALA A 83 42.00 22.37 -33.58
N SER A 84 40.87 23.00 -34.00
CA SER A 84 40.73 23.92 -35.16
C SER A 84 40.07 23.42 -36.45
N GLY A 85 38.98 24.12 -36.83
CA GLY A 85 38.88 24.64 -38.20
C GLY A 85 37.53 24.53 -38.92
N ALA A 86 36.89 25.70 -39.05
CA ALA A 86 36.13 26.19 -40.22
C ALA A 86 34.65 25.78 -40.46
N ALA A 87 33.78 26.79 -40.32
CA ALA A 87 32.59 27.00 -41.15
C ALA A 87 32.99 27.53 -42.55
N PRO A 88 32.09 27.50 -43.55
CA PRO A 88 31.32 28.73 -43.81
C PRO A 88 29.85 28.57 -44.31
N ALA A 89 29.15 29.68 -44.09
CA ALA A 89 27.90 30.26 -44.60
C ALA A 89 27.15 29.70 -45.84
N GLY A 90 25.81 29.75 -45.76
CA GLY A 90 24.96 30.35 -46.82
C GLY A 90 23.58 29.73 -47.09
N GLY A 91 22.50 30.48 -46.86
CA GLY A 91 21.22 30.36 -47.61
C GLY A 91 19.92 30.39 -46.77
N PRO A 92 18.85 31.09 -47.20
CA PRO A 92 17.90 31.77 -46.31
C PRO A 92 16.65 30.97 -45.92
N THR A 93 16.02 31.50 -44.87
CA THR A 93 14.79 31.13 -44.19
C THR A 93 13.53 31.34 -45.03
N ASP A 94 12.63 30.35 -45.02
CA ASP A 94 11.17 30.55 -45.09
C ASP A 94 10.51 29.47 -44.23
N GLY A 95 10.66 29.62 -42.92
CA GLY A 95 9.91 28.87 -41.92
C GLY A 95 8.84 29.78 -41.34
N SER A 96 7.60 29.57 -41.75
CA SER A 96 6.41 30.14 -41.11
C SER A 96 6.35 29.63 -39.66
N GLY A 97 7.08 30.31 -38.78
CA GLY A 97 7.06 30.09 -37.34
C GLY A 97 5.71 30.51 -36.79
N ALA A 98 4.88 29.52 -36.49
CA ALA A 98 3.80 29.71 -35.53
C ALA A 98 4.48 30.15 -34.21
N ALA A 99 4.14 31.38 -33.78
CA ALA A 99 4.62 31.93 -32.52
C ALA A 99 4.32 30.94 -31.37
N PRO A 100 5.23 30.76 -30.41
CA PRO A 100 4.90 30.02 -29.20
C PRO A 100 3.76 30.77 -28.51
N ALA A 101 2.65 30.06 -28.28
CA ALA A 101 1.57 30.55 -27.44
C ALA A 101 2.18 30.95 -26.09
N GLY A 102 1.96 32.21 -25.68
CA GLY A 102 2.34 32.69 -24.36
C GLY A 102 1.72 31.86 -23.24
N PRO A 103 2.15 32.03 -21.98
CA PRO A 103 1.58 31.31 -20.85
C PRO A 103 0.07 31.50 -20.86
N GLN A 104 -0.66 30.40 -21.06
CA GLN A 104 -2.12 30.43 -20.93
C GLN A 104 -2.41 30.81 -19.49
N ALA A 105 -3.05 31.95 -19.30
CA ALA A 105 -3.54 32.39 -18.01
C ALA A 105 -4.34 31.24 -17.37
N ASP A 106 -4.04 30.95 -16.11
CA ASP A 106 -4.70 29.91 -15.32
C ASP A 106 -6.21 30.08 -15.41
N ALA A 107 -6.86 29.23 -16.20
CA ALA A 107 -8.31 29.18 -16.20
C ALA A 107 -8.75 28.84 -14.78
N PRO A 108 -9.68 29.63 -14.17
CA PRO A 108 -10.13 29.35 -12.83
C PRO A 108 -10.74 27.95 -12.79
N ALA A 109 -10.36 27.16 -11.77
CA ALA A 109 -10.82 25.79 -11.60
C ALA A 109 -12.36 25.73 -11.60
N ALA A 110 -12.92 24.78 -12.34
CA ALA A 110 -14.37 24.57 -12.34
C ALA A 110 -14.85 24.19 -10.94
N GLN A 111 -16.03 24.68 -10.54
CA GLN A 111 -16.64 24.31 -9.25
C GLN A 111 -16.86 22.79 -9.19
N GLY A 112 -16.44 22.16 -8.10
CA GLY A 112 -16.49 20.70 -7.95
C GLY A 112 -15.36 19.93 -8.65
N SER A 113 -14.37 20.62 -9.25
CA SER A 113 -13.19 19.96 -9.79
C SER A 113 -12.20 19.55 -8.68
N ALA A 114 -11.35 18.58 -9.00
CA ALA A 114 -10.28 18.18 -8.10
C ALA A 114 -9.29 19.33 -7.84
N LEU A 115 -9.03 20.19 -8.84
CA LEU A 115 -8.13 21.33 -8.69
C LEU A 115 -8.66 22.33 -7.66
N ALA A 116 -9.97 22.59 -7.66
CA ALA A 116 -10.60 23.43 -6.64
C ALA A 116 -10.47 22.81 -5.24
N ALA A 117 -10.68 21.50 -5.13
CA ALA A 117 -10.59 20.78 -3.85
C ALA A 117 -9.17 20.73 -3.26
N VAL A 118 -8.10 20.84 -4.08
CA VAL A 118 -6.72 20.95 -3.56
C VAL A 118 -6.56 22.17 -2.64
N ALA A 119 -7.22 23.28 -2.97
CA ALA A 119 -7.12 24.52 -2.19
C ALA A 119 -7.63 24.34 -0.75
N GLU A 120 -8.60 23.44 -0.55
CA GLU A 120 -9.25 23.16 0.74
C GLU A 120 -8.46 22.24 1.67
N LEU A 121 -7.47 21.49 1.14
CA LEU A 121 -6.66 20.61 1.97
C LEU A 121 -5.87 21.44 3.01
N ALA A 122 -5.54 20.87 4.16
CA ALA A 122 -4.60 21.52 5.07
C ALA A 122 -3.16 21.32 4.56
N VAL A 123 -2.27 22.30 4.73
CA VAL A 123 -0.83 22.14 4.46
C VAL A 123 -0.04 22.12 5.76
N LYS A 124 0.73 21.06 5.97
CA LYS A 124 1.65 20.91 7.11
C LYS A 124 2.86 20.05 6.71
N GLY A 125 3.91 20.06 7.52
CA GLY A 125 5.01 19.09 7.39
C GLY A 125 4.55 17.64 7.62
N ARG A 126 5.41 16.67 7.29
CA ARG A 126 5.19 15.27 7.68
C ARG A 126 5.37 15.13 9.19
N ALA A 127 4.43 14.44 9.85
CA ALA A 127 4.63 13.95 11.20
C ALA A 127 5.61 12.75 11.20
N PRO A 128 6.23 12.41 12.34
CA PRO A 128 7.08 11.23 12.44
C PRO A 128 6.35 9.93 12.08
N LYS A 129 7.08 8.97 11.49
CA LYS A 129 6.57 7.61 11.23
C LYS A 129 6.58 6.72 12.48
N THR A 130 7.05 7.21 13.62
CA THR A 130 7.14 6.47 14.89
C THR A 130 5.79 5.84 15.26
N GLY A 131 5.82 4.56 15.63
CA GLY A 131 4.62 3.80 16.02
C GLY A 131 3.75 3.31 14.85
N TYR A 132 4.11 3.62 13.61
CA TYR A 132 3.40 3.08 12.46
C TYR A 132 3.56 1.56 12.35
N SER A 133 2.43 0.87 12.24
CA SER A 133 2.32 -0.51 11.75
C SER A 133 1.10 -0.59 10.84
N ARG A 134 1.15 -1.42 9.80
CA ARG A 134 -0.03 -1.67 8.94
C ARG A 134 -1.19 -2.24 9.75
N ASP A 135 -0.92 -3.01 10.79
CA ASP A 135 -1.94 -3.60 11.66
C ASP A 135 -2.74 -2.54 12.45
N ALA A 136 -2.20 -1.32 12.57
CA ALA A 136 -2.91 -0.19 13.17
C ALA A 136 -4.14 0.25 12.36
N PHE A 137 -4.27 -0.24 11.12
CA PHE A 137 -5.41 -0.05 10.22
C PHE A 137 -6.38 -1.25 10.23
N GLY A 138 -6.19 -2.19 11.16
CA GLY A 138 -7.05 -3.36 11.31
C GLY A 138 -6.71 -4.49 10.33
N PRO A 139 -7.57 -5.54 10.29
CA PRO A 139 -7.35 -6.69 9.42
C PRO A 139 -7.27 -6.26 7.95
N ALA A 140 -6.29 -6.80 7.23
CA ALA A 140 -6.19 -6.60 5.80
C ALA A 140 -7.43 -7.15 5.09
N TRP A 141 -8.02 -6.32 4.22
CA TRP A 141 -9.18 -6.70 3.40
C TRP A 141 -10.38 -7.12 4.25
N ALA A 142 -10.74 -6.32 5.25
CA ALA A 142 -11.95 -6.58 6.03
C ALA A 142 -13.19 -6.48 5.12
N ASP A 143 -14.18 -7.33 5.33
CA ASP A 143 -15.52 -7.19 4.74
C ASP A 143 -16.25 -6.07 5.52
N VAL A 144 -16.04 -4.82 5.10
CA VAL A 144 -16.54 -3.63 5.81
C VAL A 144 -17.99 -3.31 5.47
N ASP A 145 -18.46 -3.70 4.29
CA ASP A 145 -19.86 -3.51 3.85
C ASP A 145 -20.75 -4.71 4.20
N ARG A 146 -20.15 -5.81 4.68
CA ARG A 146 -20.81 -7.06 5.08
C ARG A 146 -21.56 -7.73 3.94
N ASN A 147 -21.04 -7.59 2.73
CA ASN A 147 -21.61 -8.23 1.55
C ASN A 147 -21.21 -9.73 1.44
N GLY A 148 -20.28 -10.20 2.29
CA GLY A 148 -19.78 -11.57 2.33
C GLY A 148 -18.48 -11.80 1.56
N CYS A 149 -17.98 -10.80 0.86
CA CYS A 149 -16.70 -10.78 0.16
C CYS A 149 -15.70 -9.93 0.94
N ASP A 150 -14.42 -10.31 0.90
CA ASP A 150 -13.38 -9.42 1.41
C ASP A 150 -13.18 -8.23 0.46
N THR A 151 -12.75 -7.08 1.01
CA THR A 151 -12.54 -5.86 0.22
C THR A 151 -11.60 -6.09 -0.97
N ARG A 152 -10.63 -7.01 -0.87
CA ARG A 152 -9.74 -7.31 -2.01
C ARG A 152 -10.55 -7.88 -3.18
N ASN A 153 -11.43 -8.83 -2.92
CA ASN A 153 -12.26 -9.41 -3.95
C ASN A 153 -13.28 -8.39 -4.50
N ASP A 154 -13.81 -7.50 -3.68
CA ASP A 154 -14.67 -6.40 -4.17
C ASP A 154 -13.94 -5.52 -5.17
N VAL A 155 -12.70 -5.13 -4.84
CA VAL A 155 -11.87 -4.31 -5.74
C VAL A 155 -11.49 -5.09 -7.00
N LEU A 156 -11.16 -6.37 -6.91
CA LEU A 156 -10.89 -7.21 -8.08
C LEU A 156 -12.12 -7.35 -8.98
N HIS A 157 -13.31 -7.53 -8.41
CA HIS A 157 -14.57 -7.58 -9.17
C HIS A 157 -14.85 -6.27 -9.89
N ARG A 158 -14.58 -5.14 -9.24
CA ARG A 158 -14.80 -3.81 -9.80
C ARG A 158 -13.82 -3.49 -10.92
N ASP A 159 -12.54 -3.85 -10.75
CA ASP A 159 -11.45 -3.34 -11.59
C ASP A 159 -10.98 -4.33 -12.68
N LEU A 160 -11.28 -5.62 -12.55
CA LEU A 160 -10.98 -6.60 -13.58
C LEU A 160 -12.16 -6.79 -14.54
N VAL A 161 -11.85 -7.15 -15.78
CA VAL A 161 -12.85 -7.66 -16.75
C VAL A 161 -12.69 -9.16 -16.93
N ASP A 162 -13.68 -9.81 -17.56
CA ASP A 162 -13.67 -11.26 -17.83
C ASP A 162 -13.42 -12.12 -16.57
N VAL A 163 -14.04 -11.70 -15.46
CA VAL A 163 -13.85 -12.31 -14.15
C VAL A 163 -14.48 -13.70 -14.07
N THR A 164 -13.72 -14.67 -13.55
CA THR A 164 -14.28 -15.94 -13.06
C THR A 164 -14.14 -16.03 -11.54
N THR A 165 -15.06 -16.74 -10.91
CA THR A 165 -15.15 -16.85 -9.45
C THR A 165 -15.14 -18.30 -8.99
N ARG A 166 -14.57 -18.56 -7.82
CA ARG A 166 -14.51 -19.89 -7.23
C ARG A 166 -15.93 -20.40 -6.93
N PRO A 167 -16.30 -21.62 -7.40
CA PRO A 167 -17.55 -22.25 -7.03
C PRO A 167 -17.72 -22.36 -5.51
N GLY A 168 -18.95 -22.21 -5.02
CA GLY A 168 -19.27 -22.31 -3.59
C GLY A 168 -18.89 -21.08 -2.75
N THR A 169 -18.41 -19.99 -3.36
CA THR A 169 -18.08 -18.74 -2.67
C THR A 169 -19.11 -17.63 -2.88
N HIS A 170 -20.31 -17.98 -3.36
CA HIS A 170 -21.37 -17.01 -3.72
C HIS A 170 -20.92 -15.92 -4.70
N GLY A 171 -19.93 -16.23 -5.53
CA GLY A 171 -19.37 -15.27 -6.48
C GLY A 171 -18.34 -14.31 -5.88
N CYS A 172 -17.86 -14.50 -4.65
CA CYS A 172 -16.89 -13.59 -4.05
C CYS A 172 -15.45 -13.83 -4.50
N VAL A 173 -14.97 -15.08 -4.46
CA VAL A 173 -13.52 -15.30 -4.62
C VAL A 173 -13.15 -15.28 -6.09
N VAL A 174 -12.61 -14.16 -6.56
CA VAL A 174 -12.09 -14.00 -7.93
C VAL A 174 -10.95 -14.99 -8.17
N GLN A 175 -11.09 -15.84 -9.18
CA GLN A 175 -10.08 -16.80 -9.61
C GLN A 175 -9.29 -16.29 -10.81
N THR A 176 -9.94 -15.69 -11.79
CA THR A 176 -9.26 -15.10 -12.95
C THR A 176 -9.89 -13.77 -13.33
N GLY A 177 -9.18 -12.99 -14.12
CA GLY A 177 -9.68 -11.79 -14.79
C GLY A 177 -8.58 -11.10 -15.57
N THR A 178 -8.91 -10.00 -16.23
CA THR A 178 -7.96 -9.19 -16.99
C THR A 178 -7.94 -7.79 -16.41
N LEU A 179 -6.76 -7.33 -15.99
CA LEU A 179 -6.53 -5.96 -15.55
C LEU A 179 -6.13 -5.12 -16.75
N HIS A 180 -6.90 -4.08 -17.06
CA HIS A 180 -6.43 -2.95 -17.85
C HIS A 180 -5.77 -1.96 -16.88
N ASP A 181 -4.45 -2.09 -16.68
CA ASP A 181 -3.75 -1.43 -15.60
C ASP A 181 -3.68 0.08 -15.83
N PRO A 182 -4.32 0.90 -14.96
CA PRO A 182 -4.32 2.34 -15.16
C PRO A 182 -2.94 2.97 -14.97
N TYR A 183 -2.03 2.32 -14.21
CA TYR A 183 -0.73 2.92 -13.89
C TYR A 183 0.28 2.82 -15.03
N SER A 184 0.33 1.67 -15.71
CA SER A 184 1.20 1.45 -16.87
C SER A 184 0.52 1.69 -18.22
N GLY A 185 -0.81 1.53 -18.30
CA GLY A 185 -1.53 1.42 -19.57
C GLY A 185 -1.45 0.03 -20.21
N GLU A 186 -0.83 -0.95 -19.55
CA GLU A 186 -0.70 -2.32 -20.03
C GLU A 186 -1.93 -3.18 -19.67
N VAL A 187 -2.01 -4.36 -20.30
CA VAL A 187 -3.00 -5.39 -19.95
C VAL A 187 -2.29 -6.51 -19.20
N VAL A 188 -2.79 -6.87 -18.02
CA VAL A 188 -2.21 -7.90 -17.15
C VAL A 188 -3.25 -8.97 -16.88
N ALA A 189 -2.95 -10.22 -17.25
CA ALA A 189 -3.80 -11.35 -16.87
C ALA A 189 -3.65 -11.65 -15.37
N PHE A 190 -4.79 -11.82 -14.70
CA PHE A 190 -4.86 -12.25 -13.31
C PHE A 190 -5.37 -13.70 -13.26
N GLU A 191 -4.61 -14.54 -12.59
CA GLU A 191 -4.98 -15.89 -12.17
C GLU A 191 -4.52 -16.07 -10.72
N ARG A 192 -5.48 -16.32 -9.84
CA ARG A 192 -5.23 -16.53 -8.42
C ARG A 192 -4.32 -17.75 -8.25
N GLY A 193 -3.12 -17.49 -7.75
CA GLY A 193 -2.04 -18.44 -7.53
C GLY A 193 -0.69 -17.74 -7.47
N GLU A 194 0.37 -18.50 -7.20
CA GLU A 194 1.72 -17.97 -6.97
C GLU A 194 2.29 -17.18 -8.15
N THR A 195 1.91 -17.54 -9.38
CA THR A 195 2.53 -17.00 -10.59
C THR A 195 2.07 -15.59 -10.94
N THR A 196 0.77 -15.27 -10.79
CA THR A 196 0.25 -13.97 -11.27
C THR A 196 -0.46 -13.15 -10.20
N SER A 197 -0.72 -13.69 -9.00
CA SER A 197 -1.35 -12.88 -7.93
C SER A 197 -0.50 -11.68 -7.51
N SER A 198 0.83 -11.81 -7.58
CA SER A 198 1.76 -10.70 -7.27
C SER A 198 1.82 -9.66 -8.39
N LEU A 199 1.41 -10.03 -9.62
CA LEU A 199 1.36 -9.12 -10.76
C LEU A 199 0.19 -8.13 -10.68
N VAL A 200 -0.88 -8.48 -9.95
CA VAL A 200 -2.00 -7.59 -9.66
C VAL A 200 -2.14 -7.37 -8.16
N GLN A 201 -1.81 -6.17 -7.72
CA GLN A 201 -1.94 -5.76 -6.32
C GLN A 201 -3.09 -4.77 -6.19
N ILE A 202 -3.65 -4.68 -4.97
CA ILE A 202 -4.58 -3.61 -4.63
C ILE A 202 -3.76 -2.52 -3.95
N ASP A 203 -3.61 -1.39 -4.64
CA ASP A 203 -2.93 -0.21 -4.13
C ASP A 203 -3.87 0.58 -3.21
N HIS A 204 -3.28 1.10 -2.14
CA HIS A 204 -3.81 2.21 -1.37
C HIS A 204 -3.34 3.51 -2.04
N VAL A 205 -4.21 4.12 -2.86
CA VAL A 205 -3.90 5.29 -3.69
C VAL A 205 -3.25 6.41 -2.85
N VAL A 206 -3.77 6.64 -1.65
CA VAL A 206 -3.02 7.26 -0.55
C VAL A 206 -2.46 6.13 0.34
N ALA A 207 -1.14 5.97 0.34
CA ALA A 207 -0.48 4.90 1.08
C ALA A 207 -0.75 5.02 2.59
N LEU A 208 -0.94 3.89 3.28
CA LEU A 208 -1.29 3.89 4.71
C LEU A 208 -0.20 4.53 5.58
N SER A 209 1.08 4.37 5.22
CA SER A 209 2.18 5.05 5.93
C SER A 209 2.24 6.55 5.63
N ASP A 210 1.81 6.99 4.45
CA ASP A 210 1.70 8.40 4.12
C ASP A 210 0.56 9.04 4.93
N ALA A 211 -0.60 8.38 4.95
CA ALA A 211 -1.75 8.78 5.75
C ALA A 211 -1.41 8.87 7.25
N TRP A 212 -0.64 7.92 7.80
CA TRP A 212 -0.17 7.96 9.19
C TRP A 212 0.54 9.27 9.52
N GLN A 213 1.54 9.63 8.70
CA GLN A 213 2.35 10.84 8.86
C GLN A 213 1.58 12.12 8.52
N LYS A 214 0.37 12.01 7.97
CA LYS A 214 -0.47 13.12 7.49
C LYS A 214 -1.85 13.20 8.18
N GLY A 215 -2.00 12.54 9.32
CA GLY A 215 -3.14 12.69 10.23
C GLY A 215 -3.67 11.41 10.82
N ALA A 216 -3.49 10.27 10.14
CA ALA A 216 -4.13 9.03 10.55
C ALA A 216 -3.64 8.47 11.90
N GLN A 217 -2.45 8.89 12.36
CA GLN A 217 -1.94 8.51 13.69
C GLN A 217 -2.85 9.00 14.84
N GLN A 218 -3.63 10.07 14.62
CA GLN A 218 -4.52 10.66 15.62
C GLN A 218 -5.93 10.06 15.59
N TRP A 219 -6.24 9.27 14.57
CA TRP A 219 -7.58 8.72 14.40
C TRP A 219 -7.84 7.53 15.30
N THR A 220 -9.13 7.25 15.49
CA THR A 220 -9.58 5.97 16.05
C THR A 220 -9.17 4.80 15.14
N PRO A 221 -8.98 3.59 15.71
CA PRO A 221 -8.74 2.39 14.90
C PRO A 221 -9.81 2.14 13.83
N GLU A 222 -11.06 2.49 14.12
CA GLU A 222 -12.18 2.35 13.19
C GLU A 222 -12.00 3.21 11.93
N THR A 223 -11.65 4.49 12.09
CA THR A 223 -11.44 5.40 10.94
C THR A 223 -10.26 4.94 10.08
N ARG A 224 -9.19 4.44 10.73
CA ARG A 224 -8.05 3.83 10.01
C ARG A 224 -8.48 2.60 9.23
N ARG A 225 -9.30 1.73 9.84
CA ARG A 225 -9.88 0.57 9.15
C ARG A 225 -10.75 0.97 7.96
N GLN A 226 -11.54 2.03 8.08
CA GLN A 226 -12.34 2.56 6.97
C GLN A 226 -11.43 3.02 5.83
N LEU A 227 -10.42 3.87 6.09
CA LEU A 227 -9.48 4.31 5.05
C LEU A 227 -8.78 3.13 4.34
N ALA A 228 -8.44 2.09 5.08
CA ALA A 228 -7.74 0.93 4.53
C ALA A 228 -8.63 0.02 3.67
N ASN A 229 -9.95 0.12 3.78
CA ASN A 229 -10.91 -0.71 3.05
C ASN A 229 -11.85 0.10 2.14
N ASP A 230 -11.68 1.42 2.07
CA ASP A 230 -12.51 2.30 1.25
C ASP A 230 -12.21 2.11 -0.26
N PRO A 231 -13.19 1.75 -1.10
CA PRO A 231 -13.03 1.67 -2.54
C PRO A 231 -12.50 2.96 -3.20
N LEU A 232 -12.73 4.14 -2.61
CA LEU A 232 -12.15 5.40 -3.08
C LEU A 232 -10.62 5.41 -2.92
N ASN A 233 -10.08 4.81 -1.86
CA ASN A 233 -8.65 4.69 -1.61
C ASN A 233 -8.03 3.43 -2.23
N LEU A 234 -8.82 2.52 -2.80
CA LEU A 234 -8.33 1.25 -3.33
C LEU A 234 -8.41 1.15 -4.85
N ARG A 235 -7.38 0.56 -5.47
CA ARG A 235 -7.36 0.28 -6.92
C ARG A 235 -6.55 -0.97 -7.25
N ALA A 236 -7.07 -1.86 -8.08
CA ALA A 236 -6.26 -2.94 -8.66
C ALA A 236 -5.28 -2.35 -9.70
N VAL A 237 -3.99 -2.66 -9.55
CA VAL A 237 -2.90 -2.12 -10.36
C VAL A 237 -1.79 -3.15 -10.55
N LYS A 238 -0.89 -2.87 -11.51
CA LYS A 238 0.32 -3.69 -11.73
C LYS A 238 1.22 -3.68 -10.50
N GLY A 239 1.49 -4.87 -9.95
CA GLY A 239 2.19 -5.05 -8.67
C GLY A 239 3.56 -4.40 -8.62
N SER A 240 4.36 -4.53 -9.69
CA SER A 240 5.69 -3.88 -9.74
C SER A 240 5.63 -2.35 -9.62
N LEU A 241 4.60 -1.70 -10.17
CA LEU A 241 4.43 -0.25 -10.04
C LEU A 241 3.92 0.15 -8.66
N ASN A 242 3.06 -0.67 -8.05
CA ASN A 242 2.66 -0.47 -6.66
C ASN A 242 3.85 -0.60 -5.70
N SER A 243 4.72 -1.59 -5.91
CA SER A 243 5.96 -1.73 -5.15
C SER A 243 6.92 -0.56 -5.38
N GLN A 244 7.02 -0.05 -6.61
CA GLN A 244 7.82 1.14 -6.93
C GLN A 244 7.26 2.40 -6.25
N LYS A 245 5.94 2.57 -6.18
CA LYS A 245 5.26 3.67 -5.50
C LYS A 245 5.59 3.67 -4.00
N GLY A 246 5.51 2.51 -3.35
CA GLY A 246 5.72 2.37 -1.91
C GLY A 246 4.83 3.33 -1.11
N ASP A 247 5.45 4.08 -0.19
CA ASP A 247 4.79 5.10 0.63
C ASP A 247 4.79 6.51 -0.03
N GLY A 248 5.08 6.58 -1.32
CA GLY A 248 5.17 7.84 -2.08
C GLY A 248 3.82 8.54 -2.23
N ASP A 249 3.85 9.87 -2.12
CA ASP A 249 2.76 10.79 -2.44
C ASP A 249 2.91 11.40 -3.85
N ALA A 250 2.00 12.29 -4.24
CA ALA A 250 2.00 12.92 -5.56
C ALA A 250 3.29 13.69 -5.91
N ALA A 251 4.09 14.13 -4.93
CA ALA A 251 5.37 14.79 -5.17
C ALA A 251 6.49 13.81 -5.49
N THR A 252 6.44 12.62 -4.92
CA THR A 252 7.52 11.63 -4.96
C THR A 252 7.28 10.55 -6.01
N TRP A 253 6.02 10.24 -6.32
CA TRP A 253 5.67 9.25 -7.33
C TRP A 253 4.37 9.60 -8.07
N LEU A 254 4.40 9.45 -9.40
CA LEU A 254 3.24 9.52 -10.27
C LEU A 254 3.25 8.32 -11.22
N PRO A 255 2.08 7.79 -11.61
CA PRO A 255 2.02 6.70 -12.57
C PRO A 255 2.77 7.01 -13.88
N PRO A 256 3.50 6.03 -14.46
CA PRO A 256 4.13 6.19 -15.77
C PRO A 256 3.15 6.57 -16.88
N SER A 257 1.92 6.02 -16.83
CA SER A 257 0.82 6.39 -17.73
C SER A 257 0.38 7.84 -17.48
N LYS A 258 0.87 8.76 -18.33
CA LYS A 258 0.56 10.19 -18.23
C LYS A 258 -0.94 10.47 -18.36
N ALA A 259 -1.63 9.72 -19.21
CA ALA A 259 -3.07 9.85 -19.43
C ALA A 259 -3.91 9.60 -18.16
N TYR A 260 -3.38 8.84 -17.19
CA TYR A 260 -4.07 8.53 -15.94
C TYR A 260 -3.74 9.48 -14.79
N ARG A 261 -2.75 10.38 -14.93
CA ARG A 261 -2.25 11.20 -13.81
C ARG A 261 -3.30 12.13 -13.21
N CYS A 262 -4.17 12.70 -14.03
CA CYS A 262 -5.28 13.53 -13.56
C CYS A 262 -6.21 12.76 -12.63
N ALA A 263 -6.76 11.64 -13.10
CA ALA A 263 -7.61 10.76 -12.28
C ALA A 263 -6.91 10.23 -11.02
N TYR A 264 -5.61 9.88 -11.11
CA TYR A 264 -4.83 9.44 -9.95
C TYR A 264 -4.70 10.53 -8.88
N VAL A 265 -4.34 11.75 -9.28
CA VAL A 265 -4.20 12.88 -8.37
C VAL A 265 -5.56 13.31 -7.83
N ALA A 266 -6.59 13.39 -8.67
CA ALA A 266 -7.96 13.71 -8.25
C ALA A 266 -8.48 12.73 -7.19
N ARG A 267 -8.18 11.44 -7.33
CA ARG A 267 -8.52 10.43 -6.32
C ARG A 267 -7.75 10.63 -5.02
N GLN A 268 -6.45 10.94 -5.06
CA GLN A 268 -5.72 11.27 -3.83
C GLN A 268 -6.31 12.49 -3.12
N VAL A 269 -6.70 13.53 -3.87
CA VAL A 269 -7.37 14.72 -3.31
C VAL A 269 -8.70 14.33 -2.67
N ALA A 270 -9.52 13.52 -3.35
CA ALA A 270 -10.80 13.05 -2.80
C ALA A 270 -10.64 12.25 -1.51
N VAL A 271 -9.68 11.32 -1.44
CA VAL A 271 -9.36 10.57 -0.21
C VAL A 271 -8.92 11.52 0.90
N LYS A 272 -7.99 12.44 0.60
CA LYS A 272 -7.47 13.35 1.62
C LYS A 272 -8.52 14.31 2.14
N HIS A 273 -9.41 14.77 1.26
CA HIS A 273 -10.56 15.60 1.60
C HIS A 273 -11.55 14.82 2.49
N ALA A 274 -11.97 13.63 2.07
CA ALA A 274 -12.94 12.80 2.79
C ALA A 274 -12.47 12.41 4.21
N TYR A 275 -11.17 12.19 4.40
CA TYR A 275 -10.60 11.78 5.67
C TYR A 275 -9.92 12.91 6.46
N GLY A 276 -9.90 14.15 5.96
CA GLY A 276 -9.23 15.27 6.61
C GLY A 276 -7.70 15.08 6.77
N LEU A 277 -7.06 14.39 5.83
CA LEU A 277 -5.60 14.27 5.77
C LEU A 277 -5.00 15.58 5.24
N TRP A 278 -3.89 16.02 5.82
CA TRP A 278 -3.14 17.16 5.27
C TRP A 278 -2.18 16.71 4.15
N VAL A 279 -1.66 17.69 3.43
CA VAL A 279 -0.60 17.52 2.44
C VAL A 279 0.64 18.29 2.86
N THR A 280 1.80 17.91 2.31
CA THR A 280 2.98 18.79 2.35
C THR A 280 2.90 19.86 1.28
N GLU A 281 3.69 20.93 1.39
CA GLU A 281 3.77 21.96 0.35
C GLU A 281 4.16 21.34 -1.01
N ALA A 282 5.22 20.52 -1.03
CA ALA A 282 5.68 19.85 -2.25
C ALA A 282 4.61 18.94 -2.87
N GLU A 283 3.82 18.26 -2.03
CA GLU A 283 2.70 17.45 -2.51
C GLU A 283 1.58 18.31 -3.09
N ARG A 284 1.20 19.40 -2.43
CA ARG A 284 0.22 20.37 -2.96
C ARG A 284 0.67 20.89 -4.32
N ASP A 285 1.91 21.35 -4.43
CA ASP A 285 2.48 21.87 -5.67
C ASP A 285 2.43 20.84 -6.79
N ALA A 286 2.71 19.57 -6.47
CA ALA A 286 2.61 18.48 -7.43
C ALA A 286 1.16 18.20 -7.85
N MET A 287 0.21 18.23 -6.90
CA MET A 287 -1.20 18.07 -7.20
C MET A 287 -1.72 19.20 -8.10
N VAL A 288 -1.42 20.46 -7.77
CA VAL A 288 -1.76 21.63 -8.57
C VAL A 288 -1.15 21.51 -9.97
N ARG A 289 0.16 21.27 -10.09
CA ARG A 289 0.82 21.11 -11.39
C ARG A 289 0.19 20.07 -12.29
N VAL A 290 -0.20 18.91 -11.74
CA VAL A 290 -0.85 17.85 -12.53
C VAL A 290 -2.26 18.30 -12.94
N LEU A 291 -3.04 18.80 -11.99
CA LEU A 291 -4.44 19.16 -12.22
C LEU A 291 -4.64 20.43 -13.04
N SER A 292 -3.66 21.36 -13.08
CA SER A 292 -3.69 22.50 -13.99
C SER A 292 -3.67 22.10 -15.47
N ALA A 293 -3.17 20.91 -15.81
CA ALA A 293 -3.25 20.36 -17.17
C ALA A 293 -4.63 19.76 -17.52
N CYS A 294 -5.52 19.64 -16.52
CA CYS A 294 -6.86 19.06 -16.61
C CYS A 294 -7.80 19.73 -15.59
N PRO A 295 -8.07 21.05 -15.75
CA PRO A 295 -8.76 21.86 -14.74
C PRO A 295 -10.22 21.45 -14.49
N ASP A 296 -10.80 20.71 -15.45
CA ASP A 296 -12.16 20.17 -15.39
C ASP A 296 -12.21 18.73 -14.84
N GLU A 297 -11.08 18.14 -14.44
CA GLU A 297 -11.05 16.80 -13.85
C GLU A 297 -11.95 16.77 -12.61
N PRO A 298 -13.00 15.92 -12.60
CA PRO A 298 -13.96 15.90 -11.50
C PRO A 298 -13.30 15.35 -10.23
N LEU A 299 -13.75 15.84 -9.07
CA LEU A 299 -13.42 15.17 -7.80
C LEU A 299 -14.25 13.88 -7.69
N PRO A 300 -13.63 12.68 -7.64
CA PRO A 300 -14.40 11.44 -7.54
C PRO A 300 -15.19 11.37 -6.24
N THR A 301 -16.49 11.11 -6.35
CA THR A 301 -17.36 10.82 -5.21
C THR A 301 -17.46 9.31 -5.02
N GLY A 302 -17.30 8.82 -3.78
CA GLY A 302 -17.41 7.37 -3.50
C GLY A 302 -16.66 6.88 -2.27
N GLY A 303 -16.43 7.76 -1.27
CA GLY A 303 -15.97 7.32 0.06
C GLY A 303 -17.07 6.53 0.78
N PRO A 304 -16.82 6.06 2.02
CA PRO A 304 -17.78 5.25 2.75
C PRO A 304 -19.11 6.00 2.81
N GLU A 305 -20.21 5.28 2.52
CA GLU A 305 -21.56 5.75 2.79
C GLU A 305 -21.59 6.28 4.23
N GLU A 306 -21.57 7.61 4.35
CA GLU A 306 -21.40 8.36 5.59
C GLU A 306 -20.27 7.84 6.50
N ALA A 307 -19.02 7.97 6.06
CA ALA A 307 -17.93 8.11 7.03
C ALA A 307 -18.35 9.22 7.99
N PRO A 308 -18.50 8.95 9.31
CA PRO A 308 -18.81 10.01 10.26
C PRO A 308 -17.72 11.04 10.05
N ALA A 309 -18.12 12.28 9.72
CA ALA A 309 -17.18 13.38 9.57
C ALA A 309 -16.19 13.24 10.73
N ALA A 310 -14.93 12.90 10.41
CA ALA A 310 -13.87 12.93 11.41
C ALA A 310 -14.07 14.28 12.10
N PRO A 311 -14.18 14.34 13.44
CA PRO A 311 -14.55 15.58 14.10
C PRO A 311 -13.59 16.61 13.55
N VAL A 312 -14.14 17.52 12.74
CA VAL A 312 -13.41 18.70 12.33
C VAL A 312 -13.02 19.25 13.68
N PRO A 313 -11.71 19.33 14.02
CA PRO A 313 -11.35 20.06 15.22
C PRO A 313 -12.10 21.38 15.05
N PRO A 314 -12.98 21.75 16.00
CA PRO A 314 -13.80 22.94 15.83
C PRO A 314 -12.86 24.03 15.33
N PRO A 315 -13.26 24.86 14.33
CA PRO A 315 -12.43 25.99 13.94
C PRO A 315 -12.04 26.61 15.27
N ALA A 316 -10.73 26.58 15.58
CA ALA A 316 -10.25 27.16 16.82
C ALA A 316 -10.99 28.48 16.86
N ALA A 317 -11.90 28.62 17.84
CA ALA A 317 -12.76 29.77 17.87
C ALA A 317 -11.80 30.93 17.65
N LEU A 318 -12.11 31.79 16.68
CA LEU A 318 -11.45 33.08 16.63
C LEU A 318 -11.80 33.69 17.97
N GLU A 319 -10.98 33.40 18.98
CA GLU A 319 -10.91 34.17 20.18
C GLU A 319 -10.76 35.58 19.65
N PRO A 320 -11.65 36.51 20.05
CA PRO A 320 -11.52 37.88 19.62
C PRO A 320 -10.08 38.28 19.88
N ALA A 321 -9.39 38.73 18.83
CA ALA A 321 -8.00 39.13 18.89
C ALA A 321 -7.81 39.89 20.21
N PRO A 322 -6.95 39.41 21.13
CA PRO A 322 -6.81 40.08 22.40
C PRO A 322 -6.42 41.52 22.09
N ALA A 323 -7.26 42.45 22.53
CA ALA A 323 -6.92 43.86 22.54
C ALA A 323 -5.52 43.96 23.17
N ALA A 324 -4.63 44.64 22.45
CA ALA A 324 -3.21 44.77 22.75
C ALA A 324 -2.95 44.77 24.27
N ALA A 325 -2.52 43.62 24.78
CA ALA A 325 -1.91 43.52 26.09
C ALA A 325 -0.43 43.92 25.94
N PRO A 326 0.15 44.59 26.94
CA PRO A 326 1.45 45.20 26.82
C PRO A 326 2.53 44.15 26.56
N GLU A 327 3.49 44.53 25.72
CA GLU A 327 4.73 43.82 25.42
C GLU A 327 5.28 43.10 26.66
N ALA A 328 5.40 41.77 26.60
CA ALA A 328 6.08 41.00 27.63
C ALA A 328 7.58 41.38 27.61
N PRO A 329 8.22 41.53 28.78
CA PRO A 329 9.62 41.91 28.83
C PRO A 329 10.48 40.77 28.26
N ALA A 330 11.48 41.17 27.48
CA ALA A 330 12.60 40.31 27.11
C ALA A 330 13.30 39.77 28.37
N GLY A 331 13.71 38.49 28.32
CA GLY A 331 14.79 37.92 29.13
C GLY A 331 14.56 37.92 30.65
N GLY A 332 14.13 36.78 31.18
CA GLY A 332 14.23 36.49 32.62
C GLY A 332 14.79 35.09 32.83
N ASP A 333 15.89 35.00 33.59
CA ASP A 333 16.54 33.75 34.00
C ASP A 333 15.60 32.90 34.87
N VAL A 334 14.88 31.97 34.24
CA VAL A 334 14.19 30.91 34.98
C VAL A 334 15.26 29.95 35.48
N SER A 335 15.45 29.85 36.80
CA SER A 335 16.41 28.92 37.41
C SER A 335 15.70 28.01 38.39
N PHE A 336 15.78 26.70 38.17
CA PHE A 336 15.30 25.70 39.11
C PHE A 336 16.40 25.39 40.13
N GLN A 337 16.03 25.30 41.42
CA GLN A 337 16.99 24.93 42.46
C GLN A 337 17.50 23.50 42.31
N ASN A 338 16.66 22.58 41.82
CA ASN A 338 16.96 21.19 41.55
C ASN A 338 15.87 20.55 40.67
N CYS A 339 16.06 19.29 40.28
CA CYS A 339 15.11 18.55 39.45
C CYS A 339 13.73 18.33 40.08
N ALA A 340 13.61 18.33 41.41
CA ALA A 340 12.29 18.25 42.05
C ALA A 340 11.48 19.52 41.81
N ALA A 341 12.13 20.70 41.86
CA ALA A 341 11.48 21.96 41.51
C ALA A 341 11.12 22.05 40.02
N ALA A 342 11.99 21.54 39.14
CA ALA A 342 11.72 21.49 37.70
C ALA A 342 10.52 20.58 37.38
N ARG A 343 10.44 19.39 37.98
CA ARG A 343 9.29 18.47 37.82
C ARG A 343 8.00 19.04 38.43
N ALA A 344 8.08 19.67 39.60
CA ALA A 344 6.91 20.30 40.25
C ALA A 344 6.36 21.48 39.43
N ALA A 345 7.23 22.18 38.69
CA ALA A 345 6.85 23.23 37.76
C ALA A 345 6.42 22.71 36.37
N GLY A 346 6.47 21.39 36.13
CA GLY A 346 6.16 20.78 34.83
C GLY A 346 7.19 21.08 33.73
N ALA A 347 8.41 21.48 34.12
CA ALA A 347 9.47 21.90 33.21
C ALA A 347 10.49 20.79 32.87
N ALA A 348 10.38 19.62 33.50
CA ALA A 348 11.27 18.48 33.24
C ALA A 348 10.64 17.49 32.24
N PRO A 349 11.43 16.82 31.38
CA PRO A 349 12.90 16.91 31.26
C PRO A 349 13.38 18.21 30.59
N LEU A 350 14.51 18.75 31.05
CA LEU A 350 15.12 20.00 30.56
C LEU A 350 16.26 19.69 29.60
N HIS A 351 16.30 20.33 28.43
CA HIS A 351 17.31 20.07 27.40
C HIS A 351 18.37 21.18 27.41
N ARG A 352 19.59 20.85 26.97
CA ARG A 352 20.68 21.83 26.87
C ARG A 352 20.29 23.02 25.99
N GLY A 353 20.19 24.20 26.61
CA GLY A 353 19.75 25.44 25.95
C GLY A 353 18.36 25.92 26.40
N ASP A 354 17.60 25.08 27.09
CA ASP A 354 16.31 25.46 27.65
C ASP A 354 16.47 26.44 28.83
N PRO A 355 15.55 27.41 28.98
CA PRO A 355 15.48 28.24 30.18
C PRO A 355 15.34 27.38 31.45
N GLY A 356 16.35 27.43 32.32
CA GLY A 356 16.41 26.63 33.55
C GLY A 356 17.23 25.36 33.48
N TYR A 357 17.77 24.99 32.31
CA TYR A 357 18.78 23.94 32.20
C TYR A 357 20.09 24.36 32.90
N ARG A 358 20.70 23.43 33.64
CA ARG A 358 22.03 23.59 34.25
C ARG A 358 22.76 22.26 34.14
N SER A 359 24.00 22.26 33.66
CA SER A 359 24.81 21.04 33.50
C SER A 359 24.98 20.24 34.79
N GLN A 360 25.00 20.90 35.95
CA GLN A 360 25.00 20.25 37.26
C GLN A 360 23.74 19.43 37.60
N MET A 361 22.68 19.49 36.79
CA MET A 361 21.44 18.71 36.91
C MET A 361 21.35 17.59 35.84
N ASP A 362 22.34 17.54 34.95
CA ASP A 362 22.55 16.55 33.88
C ASP A 362 23.67 15.62 34.38
N GLY A 363 23.29 14.54 35.05
CA GLY A 363 24.21 13.72 35.84
C GLY A 363 25.14 12.84 35.01
N ASP A 364 24.74 12.56 33.77
CA ASP A 364 25.44 11.75 32.77
C ASP A 364 25.93 12.57 31.56
N ASP A 365 25.75 13.90 31.60
CA ASP A 365 26.25 14.90 30.64
C ASP A 365 25.76 14.69 29.19
N ASP A 366 24.63 14.00 29.03
CA ASP A 366 24.09 13.61 27.73
C ASP A 366 23.30 14.73 27.03
N GLY A 367 23.04 15.83 27.75
CA GLY A 367 22.30 16.99 27.27
C GLY A 367 20.87 17.07 27.79
N VAL A 368 20.42 16.14 28.63
CA VAL A 368 19.08 16.09 29.23
C VAL A 368 19.17 16.08 30.75
N ALA A 369 18.76 17.19 31.37
CA ALA A 369 18.67 17.29 32.83
C ALA A 369 17.30 16.83 33.34
N CYS A 370 17.30 16.21 34.52
CA CYS A 370 16.09 15.89 35.29
C CYS A 370 15.14 14.86 34.66
N GLU A 371 15.70 13.86 33.96
CA GLU A 371 14.99 12.65 33.53
C GLU A 371 14.23 11.92 34.66
#